data_AF-Q4A151-F1
#
_entry.id   AF-Q4A151-F1
#
_cell.length_a   1.000
_cell.length_b   1.000
_cell.length_c   1.000
_cell.angle_alpha   90.00
_cell.angle_beta   90.00
_cell.angle_gamma   90.00
#
_symmetry.space_group_name_H-M   'P 1'
#
loop_
_entity.id
_entity.type
_entity.pdbx_description
1 polymer ?
#
loop_
_entity_poly.entity_id
_entity_poly.type
_entity_poly.pdbx_seq_one_letter_code
_entity_poly.pdbx_strand_id
1 'polypeptide(L)'
;MNRTLQILLKRQKSLNFSVYSEFESKQLSMFNDDKTMIDFEGKKLSITLNPDFVYLLNNFDENSICFSMSDFTNLKSIYSKHLYRLFTEYQDESTYTFSIEAFREFLDINSKYPHMKDIDKPVLRMIKEELNQFYQYFEYKKVLEMPQRVTEIKFNFIKVKNSCTNYISH
;
A
#
# COMPACT_ATOMS: atom_id res chain seq x y z
N MET A 1 -0.32 26.02 -16.27
CA MET A 1 0.13 24.61 -16.37
C MET A 1 -0.33 23.84 -15.13
N ASN A 2 -1.08 22.74 -15.29
CA ASN A 2 -1.67 22.01 -14.14
C ASN A 2 -0.58 21.28 -13.33
N ARG A 3 -0.28 21.81 -12.13
CA ARG A 3 0.80 21.33 -11.23
C ARG A 3 0.62 19.86 -10.85
N THR A 4 -0.62 19.36 -10.76
CA THR A 4 -0.92 17.98 -10.40
C THR A 4 -0.50 17.00 -11.49
N LEU A 5 -0.81 17.29 -12.77
CA LEU A 5 -0.42 16.43 -13.90
C LEU A 5 1.11 16.35 -14.04
N GLN A 6 1.81 17.45 -13.78
CA GLN A 6 3.27 17.48 -13.78
C GLN A 6 3.88 16.63 -12.66
N ILE A 7 3.31 16.66 -11.45
CA ILE A 7 3.75 15.80 -10.34
C ILE A 7 3.52 14.32 -10.66
N LEU A 8 2.39 13.98 -11.27
CA LEU A 8 2.08 12.60 -11.67
C LEU A 8 3.06 12.08 -12.72
N LEU A 9 3.35 12.88 -13.75
CA LEU A 9 4.34 12.52 -14.77
C LEU A 9 5.72 12.28 -14.15
N LYS A 10 6.16 13.16 -13.24
CA LYS A 10 7.45 12.99 -12.54
C LYS A 10 7.50 11.69 -11.73
N ARG A 11 6.40 11.33 -11.05
CA ARG A 11 6.29 10.08 -10.28
C ARG A 11 6.30 8.85 -11.19
N GLN A 12 5.58 8.89 -12.30
CA GLN A 12 5.58 7.83 -13.29
C GLN A 12 6.99 7.55 -13.81
N LYS A 13 7.75 8.60 -14.17
CA LYS A 13 9.14 8.49 -14.63
C LYS A 13 10.13 8.01 -13.57
N SER A 14 9.80 8.18 -12.28
CA SER A 14 10.63 7.68 -11.18
C SER A 14 10.45 6.18 -10.93
N LEU A 15 9.43 5.55 -11.52
CA LEU A 15 9.16 4.12 -11.37
C LEU A 15 9.99 3.31 -12.37
N ASN A 16 11.21 2.97 -11.95
CA ASN A 16 12.13 2.17 -12.74
C ASN A 16 12.45 0.86 -12.01
N PHE A 17 12.51 -0.23 -12.76
CA PHE A 17 12.91 -1.54 -12.30
C PHE A 17 14.35 -1.81 -12.72
N SER A 18 15.13 -2.40 -11.83
CA SER A 18 16.46 -2.89 -12.15
C SER A 18 16.38 -4.39 -12.35
N VAL A 19 16.74 -4.85 -13.54
CA VAL A 19 16.89 -6.27 -13.85
C VAL A 19 18.38 -6.59 -13.89
N TYR A 20 18.76 -7.62 -13.16
CA TYR A 20 20.13 -8.07 -13.02
C TYR A 20 20.29 -9.45 -13.65
N SER A 21 21.40 -9.65 -14.33
CA SER A 21 21.90 -10.94 -14.78
C SER A 21 23.36 -11.11 -14.34
N GLU A 22 23.96 -12.26 -14.61
CA GLU A 22 25.37 -12.51 -14.29
C GLU A 22 26.34 -11.56 -15.03
N PHE A 23 25.92 -10.98 -16.16
CA PHE A 23 26.81 -10.23 -17.06
C PHE A 23 26.41 -8.76 -17.26
N GLU A 24 25.14 -8.43 -17.00
CA GLU A 24 24.63 -7.08 -17.22
C GLU A 24 23.53 -6.71 -16.22
N SER A 25 23.43 -5.40 -15.96
CA SER A 25 22.28 -4.80 -15.32
C SER A 25 21.60 -3.85 -16.29
N LYS A 26 20.27 -3.90 -16.33
CA LYS A 26 19.45 -3.05 -17.18
C LYS A 26 18.38 -2.37 -16.35
N GLN A 27 18.26 -1.05 -16.52
CA GLN A 27 17.15 -0.29 -15.98
C GLN A 27 15.99 -0.30 -16.99
N LEU A 28 14.80 -0.67 -16.53
CA LEU A 28 13.59 -0.76 -17.32
C LEU A 28 12.52 0.15 -16.74
N SER A 29 11.86 0.94 -17.59
CA SER A 29 10.66 1.67 -17.20
C SER A 29 9.42 0.77 -17.38
N MET A 30 8.54 0.77 -16.38
CA MET A 30 7.24 0.09 -16.45
C MET A 30 6.35 0.64 -17.55
N PHE A 31 6.50 1.94 -17.82
CA PHE A 31 5.63 2.71 -18.69
C PHE A 31 6.42 3.18 -19.90
N ASN A 32 5.76 3.20 -21.04
CA ASN A 32 6.31 3.70 -22.28
C ASN A 32 6.17 5.23 -22.31
N ASP A 33 7.28 5.91 -22.03
CA ASP A 33 7.36 7.37 -22.01
C ASP A 33 7.02 7.99 -23.37
N ASP A 34 7.45 7.36 -24.47
CA ASP A 34 7.23 7.85 -25.84
C ASP A 34 5.74 7.86 -26.23
N LYS A 35 4.94 7.00 -25.57
CA LYS A 35 3.50 6.87 -25.77
C LYS A 35 2.68 7.55 -24.65
N THR A 36 3.33 8.25 -23.73
CA THR A 36 2.66 8.97 -22.65
C THR A 36 2.24 10.36 -23.13
N MET A 37 0.94 10.66 -23.03
CA MET A 37 0.34 11.90 -23.53
C MET A 37 -0.40 12.65 -22.43
N ILE A 38 -0.25 13.97 -22.41
CA ILE A 38 -1.00 14.86 -21.51
C ILE A 38 -1.90 15.76 -22.36
N ASP A 39 -3.20 15.61 -22.16
CA ASP A 39 -4.21 16.55 -22.65
C ASP A 39 -4.51 17.55 -21.52
N PHE A 40 -4.00 18.78 -21.68
CA PHE A 40 -4.20 19.83 -20.68
C PHE A 40 -5.61 20.42 -20.71
N GLU A 41 -6.28 20.40 -21.86
CA GLU A 41 -7.60 20.96 -22.04
C GLU A 41 -8.65 20.00 -21.49
N GLY A 42 -8.59 18.73 -21.89
CA GLY A 42 -9.43 17.66 -21.35
C GLY A 42 -9.00 17.17 -19.96
N LYS A 43 -7.87 17.65 -19.42
CA LYS A 43 -7.28 17.25 -18.12
C LYS A 43 -7.06 15.74 -18.00
N LYS A 44 -6.61 15.10 -19.08
CA LYS A 44 -6.37 13.65 -19.16
C LYS A 44 -4.87 13.34 -19.26
N LEU A 45 -4.47 12.27 -18.59
CA LEU A 45 -3.14 11.67 -18.68
C LEU A 45 -3.31 10.26 -19.23
N SER A 46 -2.80 10.03 -20.44
CA SER A 46 -2.79 8.71 -21.08
C SER A 46 -1.41 8.11 -20.92
N ILE A 47 -1.32 6.97 -20.25
CA ILE A 47 -0.07 6.24 -20.01
C ILE A 47 -0.18 4.87 -20.69
N THR A 48 0.89 4.45 -21.36
CA THR A 48 0.97 3.12 -21.98
C THR A 48 1.96 2.26 -21.21
N LEU A 49 1.62 0.99 -20.97
CA LEU A 49 2.57 0.04 -20.39
C LEU A 49 3.66 -0.34 -21.38
N ASN A 50 4.87 -0.54 -20.87
CA ASN A 50 5.90 -1.21 -21.64
C ASN A 50 5.48 -2.68 -21.85
N PRO A 51 5.52 -3.22 -23.10
CA PRO A 51 5.20 -4.61 -23.40
C PRO A 51 5.83 -5.63 -22.45
N ASP A 52 7.07 -5.37 -22.01
CA ASP A 52 7.82 -6.23 -21.09
C ASP A 52 7.11 -6.42 -19.73
N PHE A 53 6.21 -5.51 -19.33
CA PHE A 53 5.51 -5.53 -18.04
C PHE A 53 4.01 -5.82 -18.16
N VAL A 54 3.51 -6.10 -19.37
CA VAL A 54 2.08 -6.37 -19.60
C VAL A 54 1.58 -7.52 -18.71
N TYR A 55 2.41 -8.54 -18.50
CA TYR A 55 2.06 -9.69 -17.67
C TYR A 55 1.80 -9.32 -16.20
N LEU A 56 2.42 -8.27 -15.65
CA LEU A 56 2.23 -7.87 -14.25
C LEU A 56 0.84 -7.31 -13.97
N LEU A 57 0.21 -6.68 -14.96
CA LEU A 57 -1.05 -5.96 -14.79
C LEU A 57 -2.23 -6.62 -15.52
N ASN A 58 -1.96 -7.59 -16.40
CA ASN A 58 -3.00 -8.30 -17.12
C ASN A 58 -3.17 -9.77 -16.69
N ASN A 59 -2.23 -10.32 -15.93
CA ASN A 59 -2.34 -11.70 -15.41
C ASN A 59 -2.59 -11.66 -13.90
N PHE A 60 -3.80 -11.27 -13.51
CA PHE A 60 -4.26 -11.46 -12.13
C PHE A 60 -4.61 -12.94 -11.92
N ASP A 61 -4.03 -13.55 -10.89
CA ASP A 61 -4.26 -14.93 -10.49
C ASP A 61 -5.02 -15.01 -9.17
N GLU A 62 -5.22 -16.23 -8.66
CA GLU A 62 -5.89 -16.47 -7.37
C GLU A 62 -5.17 -15.86 -6.16
N ASN A 63 -3.87 -15.54 -6.29
CA ASN A 63 -3.06 -14.90 -5.24
C ASN A 63 -3.10 -13.37 -5.33
N SER A 64 -3.79 -12.82 -6.33
CA SER A 64 -3.84 -11.38 -6.55
C SER A 64 -4.76 -10.68 -5.55
N ILE A 65 -4.26 -9.60 -4.95
CA ILE A 65 -4.99 -8.83 -3.95
C ILE A 65 -5.99 -7.90 -4.64
N CYS A 66 -7.29 -8.17 -4.50
CA CYS A 66 -8.36 -7.26 -4.93
C CYS A 66 -8.86 -6.40 -3.75
N PHE A 67 -8.94 -5.09 -3.96
CA PHE A 67 -9.59 -4.16 -3.04
C PHE A 67 -10.29 -3.02 -3.77
N SER A 68 -11.27 -2.43 -3.09
CA SER A 68 -12.04 -1.31 -3.59
C SER A 68 -11.16 -0.06 -3.72
N MET A 69 -11.06 0.48 -4.95
CA MET A 69 -10.32 1.71 -5.20
C MET A 69 -10.94 2.91 -4.47
N SER A 70 -12.28 2.97 -4.39
CA SER A 70 -12.95 4.03 -3.64
C SER A 70 -12.55 4.00 -2.17
N ASP A 71 -12.47 2.81 -1.59
CA ASP A 71 -12.09 2.62 -0.19
C ASP A 71 -10.64 3.06 0.03
N PHE A 72 -9.73 2.63 -0.85
CA PHE A 72 -8.32 2.99 -0.77
C PHE A 72 -8.06 4.49 -0.95
N THR A 73 -8.84 5.16 -1.81
CA THR A 73 -8.72 6.62 -2.03
C THR A 73 -9.24 7.45 -0.86
N ASN A 74 -10.16 6.91 -0.05
CA ASN A 74 -10.69 7.58 1.13
C ASN A 74 -9.69 7.59 2.31
N LEU A 75 -8.75 6.64 2.35
CA LEU A 75 -7.64 6.66 3.29
C LEU A 75 -6.74 7.87 3.01
N LYS A 76 -6.42 8.66 4.05
CA LYS A 76 -5.56 9.85 3.90
C LYS A 76 -4.13 9.52 4.31
N SER A 77 -3.97 8.75 5.37
CA SER A 77 -2.67 8.33 5.87
C SER A 77 -2.00 7.32 4.96
N ILE A 78 -0.70 7.52 4.69
CA ILE A 78 0.11 6.48 4.05
C ILE A 78 0.20 5.22 4.94
N TYR A 79 0.19 5.39 6.26
CA TYR A 79 0.25 4.27 7.21
C TYR A 79 -1.01 3.40 7.17
N SER A 80 -2.19 4.04 7.16
CA SER A 80 -3.46 3.32 7.01
C SER A 80 -3.54 2.60 5.66
N LYS A 81 -3.03 3.21 4.57
CA LYS A 81 -2.97 2.57 3.25
C LYS A 81 -2.10 1.32 3.25
N HIS A 82 -0.93 1.38 3.89
CA HIS A 82 -0.03 0.23 3.99
C HIS A 82 -0.71 -0.92 4.74
N LEU A 83 -1.30 -0.64 5.91
CA LEU A 83 -1.99 -1.66 6.70
C LEU A 83 -3.27 -2.17 6.04
N TYR A 84 -4.03 -1.31 5.38
CA TYR A 84 -5.22 -1.73 4.63
C TYR A 84 -4.84 -2.73 3.53
N ARG A 85 -3.77 -2.46 2.77
CA ARG A 85 -3.27 -3.39 1.74
C ARG A 85 -2.83 -4.72 2.36
N LEU A 86 -2.04 -4.67 3.43
CA LEU A 86 -1.58 -5.86 4.13
C LEU A 86 -2.75 -6.70 4.62
N PHE A 87 -3.66 -6.12 5.40
CA PHE A 87 -4.81 -6.85 5.92
C PHE A 87 -5.72 -7.35 4.81
N THR A 88 -5.76 -6.69 3.65
CA THR A 88 -6.49 -7.19 2.46
C THR A 88 -5.93 -8.54 1.99
N GLU A 89 -4.62 -8.71 1.97
CA GLU A 89 -3.93 -9.95 1.59
C GLU A 89 -4.32 -11.13 2.49
N TYR A 90 -4.37 -10.92 3.81
CA TYR A 90 -4.75 -11.95 4.79
C TYR A 90 -6.28 -12.11 4.91
N GLN A 91 -6.96 -12.47 3.81
CA GLN A 91 -8.43 -12.55 3.76
C GLN A 91 -9.09 -13.41 4.85
N ASP A 92 -8.41 -14.49 5.26
CA ASP A 92 -8.96 -15.48 6.18
C ASP A 92 -8.58 -15.26 7.65
N GLU A 93 -7.64 -14.35 7.93
CA GLU A 93 -7.17 -14.08 9.29
C GLU A 93 -7.86 -12.85 9.90
N SER A 94 -8.29 -12.99 11.15
CA SER A 94 -8.89 -11.88 11.92
C SER A 94 -7.89 -11.15 12.81
N THR A 95 -6.61 -11.54 12.76
CA THR A 95 -5.56 -10.95 13.59
C THR A 95 -4.24 -10.92 12.87
N TYR A 96 -3.44 -9.87 13.09
CA TYR A 96 -2.07 -9.79 12.60
C TYR A 96 -1.18 -9.17 13.68
N THR A 97 -0.02 -9.78 13.95
CA THR A 97 0.92 -9.30 14.99
C THR A 97 2.24 -8.90 14.35
N PHE A 98 2.70 -7.69 14.67
CA PHE A 98 4.05 -7.24 14.35
C PHE A 98 4.91 -7.20 15.61
N SER A 99 6.20 -7.55 15.49
CA SER A 99 7.19 -6.98 16.42
C SER A 99 7.26 -5.46 16.21
N ILE A 100 7.63 -4.72 17.25
CA ILE A 100 7.72 -3.26 17.16
C ILE A 100 8.75 -2.83 16.12
N GLU A 101 9.84 -3.58 15.97
CA GLU A 101 10.86 -3.37 14.94
C GLU A 101 10.29 -3.58 13.54
N ALA A 102 9.60 -4.71 13.28
CA ALA A 102 8.97 -4.99 11.99
C ALA A 102 7.88 -3.98 11.65
N PHE A 103 7.09 -3.55 12.64
CA PHE A 103 6.07 -2.51 12.45
C PHE A 103 6.69 -1.19 11.97
N ARG A 104 7.82 -0.80 12.55
CA ARG A 104 8.51 0.45 12.20
C ARG A 104 9.13 0.38 10.82
N GLU A 105 9.70 -0.77 10.46
CA GLU A 105 10.24 -1.03 9.13
C GLU A 105 9.14 -1.03 8.07
N PHE A 106 8.05 -1.75 8.31
CA PHE A 106 6.92 -1.85 7.40
C PHE A 106 6.27 -0.49 7.08
N LEU A 107 6.22 0.41 8.07
CA LEU A 107 5.69 1.77 7.89
C LEU A 107 6.75 2.82 7.51
N ASP A 108 8.02 2.43 7.37
CA ASP A 108 9.16 3.32 7.13
C ASP A 108 9.21 4.50 8.13
N ILE A 109 9.13 4.18 9.43
CA ILE A 109 9.13 5.17 10.53
C ILE A 109 10.28 4.99 11.52
N ASN A 110 11.27 4.15 11.19
CA ASN A 110 12.43 3.86 12.04
C ASN A 110 13.10 5.12 12.61
N SER A 111 13.33 6.14 11.77
CA SER A 111 13.99 7.40 12.15
C SER A 111 13.04 8.51 12.61
N LYS A 112 11.74 8.38 12.33
CA LYS A 112 10.76 9.48 12.43
C LYS A 112 10.16 9.61 13.83
N TYR A 113 9.97 8.48 14.52
CA TYR A 113 9.33 8.41 15.82
C TYR A 113 10.17 7.57 16.79
N PRO A 114 11.23 8.13 17.40
CA PRO A 114 12.18 7.36 18.20
C PRO A 114 11.53 6.70 19.42
N HIS A 115 10.50 7.30 20.02
CA HIS A 115 9.81 6.72 21.17
C HIS A 115 8.41 6.20 20.84
N MET A 116 7.95 5.19 21.57
CA MET A 116 6.62 4.59 21.37
C MET A 116 5.47 5.60 21.55
N LYS A 117 5.60 6.53 22.51
CA LYS A 117 4.64 7.63 22.73
C LYS A 117 4.45 8.52 21.49
N ASP A 118 5.49 8.61 20.65
CA ASP A 118 5.48 9.43 19.44
C ASP A 118 4.82 8.67 18.27
N ILE A 119 4.67 7.33 18.37
CA ILE A 119 3.92 6.50 17.42
C ILE A 119 2.43 6.52 17.77
N ASP A 120 2.08 6.47 19.06
CA ASP A 120 0.70 6.31 19.52
C ASP A 120 -0.27 7.35 18.97
N LYS A 121 0.07 8.63 19.14
CA LYS A 121 -0.84 9.74 18.83
C LYS A 121 -0.98 10.05 17.34
N PRO A 122 0.11 10.09 16.54
CA PRO A 122 -0.01 10.43 15.12
C PRO A 122 -0.23 9.20 14.23
N VAL A 123 0.33 8.04 14.57
CA VAL A 123 0.31 6.86 13.69
C VAL A 123 -0.84 5.93 14.09
N LEU A 124 -0.80 5.36 15.29
CA LEU A 124 -1.77 4.32 15.69
C LEU A 124 -3.20 4.84 15.83
N ARG A 125 -3.38 6.04 16.39
CA ARG A 125 -4.71 6.67 16.44
C ARG A 125 -5.27 6.93 15.04
N MET A 126 -4.46 7.47 14.13
CA MET A 126 -4.89 7.75 12.76
C MET A 126 -5.26 6.48 12.00
N ILE A 127 -4.45 5.42 12.16
CA ILE A 127 -4.75 4.09 11.63
C ILE A 127 -6.09 3.59 12.18
N LYS A 128 -6.33 3.69 13.49
CA LYS A 128 -7.58 3.23 14.11
C LYS A 128 -8.79 4.02 13.60
N GLU A 129 -8.69 5.34 13.53
CA GLU A 129 -9.78 6.21 13.06
C GLU A 129 -10.14 5.95 11.59
N GLU A 130 -9.13 5.82 10.72
CA GLU A 130 -9.36 5.58 9.29
C GLU A 130 -9.81 4.14 9.01
N LEU A 131 -9.14 3.12 9.58
CA LEU A 131 -9.46 1.72 9.28
C LEU A 131 -10.79 1.27 9.86
N ASN A 132 -11.25 1.81 10.99
CA ASN A 132 -12.58 1.51 11.54
C ASN A 132 -13.74 1.72 10.54
N GLN A 133 -13.54 2.51 9.48
CA GLN A 133 -14.57 2.74 8.46
C GLN A 133 -14.70 1.59 7.47
N PHE A 134 -13.70 0.71 7.37
CA PHE A 134 -13.62 -0.35 6.37
C PHE A 134 -13.76 -1.77 6.95
N TYR A 135 -13.65 -1.90 8.27
CA TYR A 135 -13.80 -3.16 8.97
C TYR A 135 -14.99 -3.09 9.92
N GLN A 136 -15.76 -4.17 10.02
CA GLN A 136 -16.84 -4.30 10.98
C GLN A 136 -16.30 -4.16 12.42
N TYR A 137 -15.08 -4.63 12.63
CA TYR A 137 -14.35 -4.50 13.88
C TYR A 137 -12.88 -4.22 13.56
N PHE A 138 -12.26 -3.26 14.24
CA PHE A 138 -10.84 -3.01 14.15
C PHE A 138 -10.29 -2.49 15.48
N GLU A 139 -9.32 -3.21 16.05
CA GLU A 139 -8.66 -2.81 17.28
C GLU A 139 -7.20 -3.27 17.29
N TYR A 140 -6.33 -2.44 17.87
CA TYR A 140 -4.95 -2.80 18.14
C TYR A 140 -4.69 -2.90 19.65
N LYS A 141 -3.80 -3.80 20.04
CA LYS A 141 -3.31 -3.97 21.40
C LYS A 141 -1.78 -4.01 21.38
N LYS A 142 -1.16 -3.42 22.39
CA LYS A 142 0.29 -3.48 22.57
C LYS A 142 0.62 -4.63 23.49
N VAL A 143 1.58 -5.45 23.10
CA VAL A 143 2.16 -6.48 23.96
C VAL A 143 3.38 -5.88 24.65
N LEU A 144 3.44 -6.05 25.97
CA LEU A 144 4.46 -5.46 26.84
C LEU A 144 5.30 -6.58 27.44
N GLU A 145 6.62 -6.39 27.40
CA GLU A 145 7.56 -7.15 28.22
C GLU A 145 8.08 -6.30 29.38
N MET A 146 8.52 -6.95 30.46
CA MET A 146 9.01 -6.23 31.64
C MET A 146 10.26 -5.40 31.30
N PRO A 147 10.39 -4.16 31.80
CA PRO A 147 9.56 -3.48 32.79
C PRO A 147 8.55 -2.48 32.19
N GLN A 148 7.86 -2.83 31.10
CA GLN A 148 6.91 -2.04 30.28
C GLN A 148 7.49 -1.58 28.92
N ARG A 149 8.34 -2.39 28.30
CA ARG A 149 8.75 -2.19 26.91
C ARG A 149 7.68 -2.77 25.99
N VAL A 150 7.17 -1.97 25.06
CA VAL A 150 6.34 -2.50 23.97
C VAL A 150 7.22 -3.30 23.04
N THR A 151 6.91 -4.58 22.88
CA THR A 151 7.64 -5.50 21.99
C THR A 151 6.85 -5.83 20.75
N GLU A 152 5.51 -5.82 20.83
CA GLU A 152 4.65 -6.13 19.69
C GLU A 152 3.40 -5.26 19.65
N ILE A 153 2.82 -5.16 18.45
CA ILE A 153 1.51 -4.59 18.22
C ILE A 153 0.66 -5.64 17.53
N LYS A 154 -0.41 -6.06 18.20
CA LYS A 154 -1.40 -7.00 17.69
C LYS A 154 -2.62 -6.25 17.18
N PHE A 155 -2.92 -6.40 15.91
CA PHE A 155 -4.14 -5.94 15.27
C PHE A 155 -5.18 -7.07 15.26
N ASN A 156 -6.44 -6.72 15.51
CA ASN A 156 -7.58 -7.62 15.42
C ASN A 156 -8.61 -6.90 14.54
N PHE A 157 -9.09 -7.58 13.51
CA PHE A 157 -10.00 -6.98 12.54
C PHE A 157 -10.96 -8.00 11.96
N ILE A 158 -12.17 -7.55 11.62
CA ILE A 158 -13.18 -8.36 10.94
C ILE A 158 -13.59 -7.59 9.70
N LYS A 159 -13.27 -8.14 8.52
CA LYS A 159 -13.65 -7.54 7.25
C LYS A 159 -15.16 -7.61 7.05
N VAL A 160 -15.71 -6.55 6.48
CA VAL A 160 -17.02 -6.63 5.83
C VAL A 160 -16.83 -7.50 4.58
N LYS A 161 -17.68 -8.52 4.39
CA LYS A 161 -17.61 -9.36 3.18
C LYS A 161 -17.79 -8.47 1.95
N ASN A 162 -16.73 -8.30 1.15
CA ASN A 162 -16.76 -7.50 -0.08
C ASN A 162 -16.67 -8.40 -1.31
N SER A 163 -17.35 -7.96 -2.38
CA SER A 163 -17.74 -8.69 -3.60
C SER A 163 -16.64 -8.94 -4.65
N CYS A 164 -15.36 -8.82 -4.30
CA CYS A 164 -14.25 -9.00 -5.27
C CYS A 164 -14.14 -10.44 -5.82
N THR A 165 -14.88 -11.40 -5.27
CA THR A 165 -14.84 -12.82 -5.64
C THR A 165 -15.38 -13.16 -7.04
N ASN A 166 -15.92 -12.20 -7.80
CA ASN A 166 -16.58 -12.47 -9.08
C ASN A 166 -15.74 -12.18 -10.35
N TYR A 167 -14.46 -11.81 -10.22
CA TYR A 167 -13.63 -11.44 -11.39
C TYR A 167 -12.60 -12.50 -11.81
N ILE A 168 -12.53 -13.64 -11.13
CA ILE A 168 -11.68 -14.77 -11.51
C ILE A 168 -12.58 -15.90 -12.02
N SER A 169 -13.18 -15.70 -13.20
CA SER A 169 -13.79 -16.78 -13.97
C SER A 169 -12.97 -17.01 -15.22
N HIS A 170 -12.58 -18.28 -15.41
CA HIS A 170 -11.62 -18.85 -16.35
C HIS A 170 -11.63 -18.28 -17.78
#